data_AF-A0A1G7HZQ1-F1
#
_entry.id   AF-A0A1G7HZQ1-F1
#
_cell.length_a   1.000
_cell.length_b   1.000
_cell.length_c   1.000
_cell.angle_alpha   90.00
_cell.angle_beta   90.00
_cell.angle_gamma   90.00
#
_symmetry.space_group_name_H-M   'P 1'
#
loop_
_entity.id
_entity.type
_entity.pdbx_description
1 polymer ?
#
loop_
_entity_poly.entity_id
_entity_poly.type
_entity_poly.pdbx_seq_one_letter_code
_entity_poly.pdbx_strand_id
1 'polypeptide(L)'
;MKYISGIIAILLLSVFAACEDETKSCDQTLISDLGMNFKKDTLQGFLVKDTIWPKVTLFALGKDSIVRNVPRSSVFMSLDPLADSSRFYLKLDSTMVPDTLTFRYKRKQNFVSPGCGFATFFTLDTVITTYNTIDSLHINNREVNSTNDTHISLFFIY
;
A
#
# COMPACT_ATOMS: atom_id res chain seq x y z
N MET A 1 43.06 -43.89 -12.27
CA MET A 1 42.57 -43.83 -10.87
C MET A 1 43.09 -42.64 -10.05
N LYS A 2 44.28 -42.05 -10.34
CA LYS A 2 44.84 -40.92 -9.56
C LYS A 2 44.00 -39.63 -9.54
N TYR A 3 43.24 -39.34 -10.60
CA TYR A 3 42.47 -38.08 -10.70
C TYR A 3 41.07 -38.15 -10.07
N ILE A 4 40.56 -39.35 -9.81
CA ILE A 4 39.19 -39.57 -9.28
C ILE A 4 39.07 -39.01 -7.86
N SER A 5 40.09 -39.22 -7.02
CA SER A 5 40.11 -38.68 -5.65
C SER A 5 40.13 -37.15 -5.60
N GLY A 6 40.78 -36.50 -6.58
CA GLY A 6 40.82 -35.04 -6.67
C GLY A 6 39.47 -34.44 -7.09
N ILE A 7 38.79 -35.09 -8.03
CA ILE A 7 37.45 -34.68 -8.47
C ILE A 7 36.43 -34.81 -7.34
N ILE A 8 36.47 -35.91 -6.57
CA ILE A 8 35.58 -36.12 -5.42
C ILE A 8 35.80 -35.05 -4.34
N ALA A 9 37.06 -34.69 -4.06
CA ALA A 9 37.36 -33.64 -3.09
C ALA A 9 36.82 -32.27 -3.53
N ILE A 10 36.97 -31.92 -4.80
CA ILE A 10 36.43 -30.66 -5.37
C ILE A 10 34.89 -30.64 -5.33
N LEU A 11 34.25 -31.78 -5.63
CA LEU A 11 32.80 -31.92 -5.56
C LEU A 11 32.28 -31.76 -4.12
N LEU A 12 32.97 -32.36 -3.14
CA LEU A 12 32.65 -32.20 -1.73
C LEU A 12 32.84 -30.76 -1.24
N LEU A 13 33.89 -30.06 -1.69
CA LEU A 13 34.11 -28.65 -1.36
C LEU A 13 33.03 -27.73 -1.96
N SER A 14 32.49 -28.04 -3.14
CA SER A 14 31.38 -27.25 -3.71
C SER A 14 30.07 -27.34 -2.92
N VAL A 15 29.83 -28.45 -2.20
CA VAL A 15 28.63 -28.61 -1.36
C VAL A 15 28.68 -27.71 -0.12
N PHE A 16 29.86 -27.53 0.48
CA PHE A 16 30.02 -26.62 1.62
C PHE A 16 29.97 -25.15 1.23
N ALA A 17 30.41 -24.80 0.01
CA ALA A 17 30.34 -23.43 -0.50
C ALA A 17 28.92 -23.00 -0.91
N ALA A 18 28.04 -23.95 -1.24
CA ALA A 18 26.66 -23.66 -1.63
C ALA A 18 25.70 -23.44 -0.43
N CYS A 19 26.18 -23.59 0.80
CA CYS A 19 25.39 -23.30 2.00
C CYS A 19 25.43 -21.80 2.32
N GLU A 20 24.86 -20.98 1.42
CA GLU A 20 24.55 -19.59 1.73
C GLU A 20 23.22 -19.52 2.50
N ASP A 21 23.22 -18.75 3.58
CA ASP A 21 22.07 -18.60 4.46
C ASP A 21 21.11 -17.55 3.89
N GLU A 22 20.24 -18.00 2.99
CA GLU A 22 19.16 -17.22 2.33
C GLU A 22 18.11 -16.68 3.33
N THR A 23 18.28 -16.92 4.64
CA THR A 23 17.38 -16.42 5.69
C THR A 23 17.89 -15.16 6.41
N LYS A 24 19.10 -14.69 6.10
CA LYS A 24 19.79 -13.66 6.90
C LYS A 24 19.33 -12.22 6.70
N SER A 25 18.78 -11.86 5.55
CA SER A 25 18.33 -10.48 5.30
C SER A 25 16.99 -10.46 4.56
N CYS A 26 16.04 -9.70 5.12
CA CYS A 26 14.81 -9.37 4.46
C CYS A 26 14.91 -7.94 3.92
N ASP A 27 15.32 -7.81 2.66
CA ASP A 27 15.46 -6.50 2.00
C ASP A 27 14.16 -6.07 1.27
N GLN A 28 13.11 -6.89 1.34
CA GLN A 28 11.82 -6.63 0.69
C GLN A 28 10.79 -6.13 1.70
N THR A 29 9.99 -5.13 1.31
CA THR A 29 8.90 -4.63 2.17
C THR A 29 7.72 -5.60 2.17
N LEU A 30 7.25 -5.94 3.36
CA LEU A 30 6.11 -6.85 3.58
C LEU A 30 4.79 -6.10 3.75
N ILE A 31 4.85 -4.77 3.84
CA ILE A 31 3.70 -3.90 4.05
C ILE A 31 3.17 -3.46 2.70
N SER A 32 1.87 -3.67 2.50
CA SER A 32 1.11 -3.29 1.30
C SER A 32 0.15 -2.16 1.64
N ASP A 33 0.69 -0.93 1.59
CA ASP A 33 -0.09 0.25 1.92
C ASP A 33 -0.88 0.78 0.71
N LEU A 34 -2.13 1.10 0.96
CA LEU A 34 -2.98 1.80 0.01
C LEU A 34 -2.61 3.29 -0.03
N GLY A 35 -1.97 3.70 -1.12
CA GLY A 35 -1.69 5.11 -1.43
C GLY A 35 -2.88 5.85 -2.05
N MET A 36 -3.20 7.03 -1.52
CA MET A 36 -4.20 7.96 -2.04
C MET A 36 -3.60 9.35 -2.21
N ASN A 37 -3.82 10.00 -3.37
CA ASN A 37 -3.44 11.39 -3.57
C ASN A 37 -4.65 12.31 -3.75
N PHE A 38 -4.41 13.60 -3.51
CA PHE A 38 -5.42 14.65 -3.55
C PHE A 38 -5.19 15.54 -4.76
N LYS A 39 -6.22 15.66 -5.60
CA LYS A 39 -6.20 16.44 -6.82
C LYS A 39 -7.31 17.48 -6.78
N LYS A 40 -6.97 18.70 -7.13
CA LYS A 40 -7.95 19.75 -7.39
C LYS A 40 -8.30 19.71 -8.86
N ASP A 41 -9.58 19.57 -9.14
CA ASP A 41 -10.12 19.69 -10.48
C ASP A 41 -10.61 21.13 -10.67
N THR A 42 -9.93 21.86 -11.54
CA THR A 42 -10.30 23.21 -11.95
C THR A 42 -10.86 23.12 -13.36
N LEU A 43 -12.02 23.75 -13.61
CA LEU A 43 -12.69 23.78 -14.93
C LEU A 43 -13.25 22.41 -15.40
N GLN A 44 -13.92 21.66 -14.51
CA GLN A 44 -14.68 20.45 -14.86
C GLN A 44 -13.87 19.44 -15.70
N GLY A 45 -12.65 19.13 -15.25
CA GLY A 45 -11.77 18.13 -15.85
C GLY A 45 -10.73 18.69 -16.81
N PHE A 46 -10.75 19.99 -17.13
CA PHE A 46 -9.77 20.58 -18.05
C PHE A 46 -8.41 20.83 -17.39
N LEU A 47 -8.38 21.12 -16.09
CA LEU A 47 -7.14 21.32 -15.34
C LEU A 47 -7.17 20.58 -14.00
N VAL A 48 -6.52 19.41 -13.99
CA VAL A 48 -6.33 18.61 -12.78
C VAL A 48 -4.92 18.81 -12.23
N LYS A 49 -4.79 19.28 -10.98
CA LYS A 49 -3.51 19.53 -10.33
C LYS A 49 -3.41 18.89 -8.94
N ASP A 50 -2.26 18.33 -8.62
CA ASP A 50 -1.96 17.85 -7.27
C ASP A 50 -2.08 19.00 -6.25
N THR A 51 -2.74 18.73 -5.13
CA THR A 51 -3.11 19.74 -4.13
C THR A 51 -2.75 19.29 -2.72
N ILE A 52 -2.27 20.23 -1.91
CA ILE A 52 -1.97 20.02 -0.50
C ILE A 52 -3.15 20.55 0.31
N TRP A 53 -3.75 19.69 1.13
CA TRP A 53 -4.73 20.10 2.12
C TRP A 53 -4.03 20.39 3.44
N PRO A 54 -4.42 21.45 4.19
CA PRO A 54 -3.62 21.98 5.29
C PRO A 54 -3.73 21.18 6.59
N LYS A 55 -4.85 20.48 6.82
CA LYS A 55 -5.19 19.88 8.12
C LYS A 55 -5.82 18.50 7.95
N VAL A 56 -5.12 17.63 7.22
CA VAL A 56 -5.60 16.28 6.92
C VAL A 56 -5.60 15.43 8.18
N THR A 57 -6.71 14.76 8.43
CA THR A 57 -6.91 13.77 9.48
C THR A 57 -7.47 12.50 8.85
N LEU A 58 -6.80 11.37 9.05
CA LEU A 58 -7.14 10.07 8.49
C LEU A 58 -7.00 9.00 9.56
N PHE A 59 -8.02 8.15 9.70
CA PHE A 59 -7.97 7.00 10.59
C PHE A 59 -8.91 5.89 10.17
N ALA A 60 -8.57 4.64 10.49
CA ALA A 60 -9.47 3.51 10.32
C ALA A 60 -10.59 3.58 11.38
N LEU A 61 -11.85 3.39 10.97
CA LEU A 61 -12.98 3.45 11.90
C LEU A 61 -12.85 2.37 12.98
N GLY A 62 -12.94 2.78 14.24
CA GLY A 62 -12.76 1.89 15.39
C GLY A 62 -11.28 1.62 15.76
N LYS A 63 -10.33 2.36 15.16
CA LYS A 63 -8.90 2.31 15.45
C LYS A 63 -8.34 3.72 15.70
N ASP A 64 -7.08 3.81 16.11
CA ASP A 64 -6.39 5.08 16.35
C ASP A 64 -6.01 5.80 15.04
N SER A 65 -5.65 7.08 15.16
CA SER A 65 -5.35 7.94 14.03
C SER A 65 -4.01 7.66 13.36
N ILE A 66 -4.05 7.54 12.02
CA ILE A 66 -2.87 7.33 11.18
C ILE A 66 -2.23 8.69 10.86
N VAL A 67 -3.07 9.68 10.52
CA VAL A 67 -2.67 11.05 10.21
C VAL A 67 -3.56 11.99 11.02
N ARG A 68 -2.98 12.99 11.69
CA ARG A 68 -3.75 13.90 12.55
C ARG A 68 -3.35 15.36 12.36
N ASN A 69 -4.24 16.13 11.74
CA ASN A 69 -4.15 17.58 11.59
C ASN A 69 -2.81 18.08 11.00
N VAL A 70 -2.39 17.46 9.89
CA VAL A 70 -1.13 17.83 9.21
C VAL A 70 -1.34 18.11 7.73
N PRO A 71 -0.52 18.97 7.12
CA PRO A 71 -0.60 19.24 5.69
C PRO A 71 -0.13 18.04 4.87
N ARG A 72 -0.96 17.59 3.92
CA ARG A 72 -0.66 16.43 3.06
C ARG A 72 -1.24 16.60 1.66
N SER A 73 -0.50 16.17 0.64
CA SER A 73 -1.00 15.96 -0.73
C SER A 73 -1.37 14.50 -1.02
N SER A 74 -0.88 13.58 -0.19
CA SER A 74 -1.19 12.17 -0.26
C SER A 74 -1.13 11.53 1.12
N VAL A 75 -1.77 10.37 1.23
CA VAL A 75 -1.82 9.55 2.45
C VAL A 75 -1.65 8.09 2.07
N PHE A 76 -1.02 7.33 2.95
CA PHE A 76 -0.84 5.89 2.83
C PHE A 76 -1.47 5.24 4.06
N MET A 77 -2.13 4.10 3.85
CA MET A 77 -2.77 3.36 4.94
C MET A 77 -2.85 1.87 4.64
N SER A 78 -2.67 1.06 5.66
CA SER A 78 -2.77 -0.39 5.53
C SER A 78 -4.23 -0.84 5.54
N LEU A 79 -4.58 -1.78 4.67
CA LEU A 79 -5.88 -2.44 4.68
C LEU A 79 -5.91 -3.56 5.74
N ASP A 80 -7.10 -3.89 6.24
CA ASP A 80 -7.29 -4.98 7.20
C ASP A 80 -6.97 -6.34 6.52
N PRO A 81 -5.97 -7.10 7.01
CA PRO A 81 -5.63 -8.41 6.45
C PRO A 81 -6.63 -9.50 6.85
N LEU A 82 -7.49 -9.27 7.84
CA LEU A 82 -8.45 -10.22 8.41
C LEU A 82 -9.89 -10.01 7.92
N ALA A 83 -10.21 -8.83 7.39
CA ALA A 83 -11.51 -8.55 6.77
C ALA A 83 -11.38 -8.25 5.26
N ASP A 84 -12.45 -8.53 4.49
CA ASP A 84 -12.52 -8.17 3.05
C ASP A 84 -12.92 -6.71 2.80
N SER A 85 -12.99 -5.92 3.87
CA SER A 85 -13.29 -4.51 3.78
C SER A 85 -12.64 -3.71 4.88
N SER A 86 -12.26 -2.48 4.55
CA SER A 86 -11.75 -1.50 5.51
C SER A 86 -12.49 -0.19 5.36
N ARG A 87 -12.75 0.48 6.48
CA ARG A 87 -13.47 1.75 6.52
C ARG A 87 -12.60 2.81 7.16
N PHE A 88 -12.52 3.97 6.53
CA PHE A 88 -11.66 5.07 6.97
C PHE A 88 -12.44 6.37 7.03
N TYR A 89 -12.14 7.14 8.06
CA TYR A 89 -12.54 8.53 8.19
C TYR A 89 -11.47 9.41 7.55
N LEU A 90 -11.88 10.32 6.67
CA LEU A 90 -11.01 11.33 6.07
C LEU A 90 -11.58 12.72 6.27
N LYS A 91 -10.79 13.62 6.84
CA LYS A 91 -11.12 15.04 6.97
C LYS A 91 -9.94 15.87 6.45
N LEU A 92 -10.19 16.74 5.48
CA LEU A 92 -9.12 17.46 4.77
C LEU A 92 -8.75 18.79 5.44
N ASP A 93 -9.74 19.45 6.04
CA ASP A 93 -9.56 20.64 6.87
C ASP A 93 -10.47 20.56 8.11
N SER A 94 -10.07 21.23 9.18
CA SER A 94 -10.82 21.51 10.41
C SER A 94 -12.26 22.00 10.17
N THR A 95 -12.50 22.79 9.13
CA THR A 95 -13.83 23.37 8.80
C THR A 95 -14.68 22.50 7.87
N MET A 96 -14.11 21.50 7.21
CA MET A 96 -14.81 20.67 6.23
C MET A 96 -15.53 19.48 6.88
N VAL A 97 -16.62 19.05 6.26
CA VAL A 97 -17.35 17.85 6.68
C VAL A 97 -16.55 16.61 6.29
N PRO A 98 -16.29 15.68 7.23
CA PRO A 98 -15.50 14.50 6.92
C PRO A 98 -16.23 13.55 5.96
N ASP A 99 -15.43 12.82 5.20
CA ASP A 99 -15.87 11.70 4.38
C ASP A 99 -15.55 10.36 5.03
N THR A 100 -16.40 9.37 4.76
CA THR A 100 -16.11 7.97 5.10
C THR A 100 -15.84 7.18 3.83
N LEU A 101 -14.62 6.66 3.68
CA LEU A 101 -14.26 5.77 2.58
C LEU A 101 -14.36 4.32 3.03
N THR A 102 -15.01 3.48 2.23
CA THR A 102 -15.12 2.03 2.43
C THR A 102 -14.52 1.32 1.24
N PHE A 103 -13.44 0.58 1.50
CA PHE A 103 -12.73 -0.22 0.50
C PHE A 103 -13.18 -1.66 0.62
N ARG A 104 -13.54 -2.28 -0.50
CA ARG A 104 -13.78 -3.71 -0.63
C ARG A 104 -12.71 -4.29 -1.53
N TYR A 105 -12.15 -5.43 -1.13
CA TYR A 105 -11.00 -6.00 -1.81
C TYR A 105 -10.92 -7.51 -1.60
N LYS A 106 -10.16 -8.16 -2.47
CA LYS A 106 -9.74 -9.55 -2.31
C LYS A 106 -8.34 -9.58 -1.71
N ARG A 107 -8.06 -10.62 -0.92
CA ARG A 107 -6.77 -10.83 -0.27
C ARG A 107 -6.04 -12.01 -0.90
N LYS A 108 -4.73 -11.88 -1.06
CA LYS A 108 -3.86 -12.96 -1.53
C LYS A 108 -2.61 -13.01 -0.67
N GLN A 109 -2.32 -14.19 -0.10
CA GLN A 109 -1.05 -14.43 0.55
C GLN A 109 0.04 -14.58 -0.51
N ASN A 110 1.11 -13.83 -0.37
CA ASN A 110 2.25 -13.86 -1.27
C ASN A 110 3.48 -14.32 -0.49
N PHE A 111 4.05 -15.46 -0.89
CA PHE A 111 5.32 -15.91 -0.34
C PHE A 111 6.44 -15.00 -0.87
N VAL A 112 7.20 -14.40 0.03
CA VAL A 112 8.25 -13.44 -0.30
C VAL A 112 9.59 -14.16 -0.38
N SER A 113 10.00 -14.78 0.72
CA SER A 113 11.20 -15.63 0.80
C SER A 113 11.18 -16.44 2.09
N PRO A 114 12.03 -17.46 2.25
CA PRO A 114 12.17 -18.18 3.51
C PRO A 114 12.54 -17.26 4.71
N GLY A 115 13.35 -16.23 4.49
CA GLY A 115 13.72 -15.25 5.54
C GLY A 115 12.64 -14.21 5.85
N CYS A 116 11.80 -13.86 4.87
CA CYS A 116 10.77 -12.83 5.00
C CYS A 116 9.36 -13.37 5.29
N GLY A 117 9.11 -14.66 5.03
CA GLY A 117 7.80 -15.28 5.17
C GLY A 117 6.79 -14.83 4.11
N PHE A 118 5.59 -14.48 4.56
CA PHE A 118 4.45 -14.14 3.70
C PHE A 118 4.03 -12.67 3.90
N ALA A 119 3.68 -12.02 2.79
CA ALA A 119 3.00 -10.73 2.78
C ALA A 119 1.54 -10.92 2.33
N THR A 120 0.65 -10.04 2.77
CA THR A 120 -0.73 -10.01 2.28
C THR A 120 -0.86 -8.93 1.22
N PHE A 121 -1.17 -9.30 -0.01
CA PHE A 121 -1.50 -8.35 -1.08
C PHE A 121 -3.01 -8.26 -1.26
N PHE A 122 -3.46 -7.11 -1.74
CA PHE A 122 -4.87 -6.83 -1.91
C PHE A 122 -5.18 -6.43 -3.35
N THR A 123 -6.33 -6.86 -3.84
CA THR A 123 -6.88 -6.41 -5.12
C THR A 123 -8.17 -5.65 -4.87
N LEU A 124 -8.19 -4.35 -5.13
CA LEU A 124 -9.34 -3.47 -4.93
C LEU A 124 -10.46 -3.80 -5.91
N ASP A 125 -11.64 -4.04 -5.36
CA ASP A 125 -12.87 -4.29 -6.11
C ASP A 125 -13.69 -3.00 -6.22
N THR A 126 -14.16 -2.50 -5.08
CA THR A 126 -15.05 -1.34 -5.01
C THR A 126 -14.59 -0.36 -3.94
N VAL A 127 -14.69 0.93 -4.24
CA VAL A 127 -14.46 2.03 -3.29
C VAL A 127 -15.73 2.84 -3.18
N ILE A 128 -16.28 2.94 -1.97
CA ILE A 128 -17.51 3.65 -1.67
C ILE A 128 -17.15 4.83 -0.78
N THR A 129 -17.69 6.01 -1.06
CA THR A 129 -17.50 7.19 -0.22
C THR A 129 -18.82 7.95 -0.03
N THR A 130 -18.87 8.79 1.00
CA THR A 130 -20.04 9.62 1.34
C THR A 130 -20.18 10.86 0.47
N TYR A 131 -19.12 11.28 -0.23
CA TYR A 131 -19.10 12.46 -1.12
C TYR A 131 -19.58 13.77 -0.44
N ASN A 132 -19.22 13.97 0.83
CA ASN A 132 -19.48 15.22 1.55
C ASN A 132 -18.54 16.34 1.09
N THR A 133 -17.23 16.05 1.01
CA THR A 133 -16.19 16.97 0.54
C THR A 133 -15.54 16.47 -0.75
N ILE A 134 -15.35 15.16 -0.88
CA ILE A 134 -14.88 14.52 -2.11
C ILE A 134 -15.95 14.69 -3.20
N ASP A 135 -15.54 15.16 -4.37
CA ASP A 135 -16.43 15.25 -5.54
C ASP A 135 -16.46 13.92 -6.31
N SER A 136 -15.27 13.43 -6.67
CA SER A 136 -15.14 12.18 -7.42
C SER A 136 -13.85 11.45 -7.03
N LEU A 137 -13.77 10.17 -7.40
CA LEU A 137 -12.59 9.35 -7.18
C LEU A 137 -12.25 8.55 -8.44
N HIS A 138 -10.97 8.30 -8.64
CA HIS A 138 -10.47 7.44 -9.70
C HIS A 138 -9.55 6.38 -9.12
N ILE A 139 -9.74 5.13 -9.55
CA ILE A 139 -8.87 4.01 -9.19
C ILE A 139 -7.78 3.92 -10.27
N ASN A 140 -6.58 4.39 -9.96
CA ASN A 140 -5.42 4.35 -10.85
C ASN A 140 -4.84 2.92 -10.96
N ASN A 141 -4.76 2.23 -9.81
CA ASN A 141 -4.25 0.86 -9.73
C ASN A 141 -5.07 0.09 -8.68
N ARG A 142 -5.48 -1.14 -9.04
CA ARG A 142 -6.25 -2.02 -8.16
C ARG A 142 -5.36 -2.91 -7.30
N GLU A 143 -4.13 -3.19 -7.72
CA GLU A 143 -3.23 -4.08 -7.02
C GLU A 143 -2.46 -3.31 -5.94
N VAL A 144 -2.84 -3.53 -4.68
CA VAL A 144 -2.15 -3.02 -3.50
C VAL A 144 -1.13 -4.07 -3.06
N ASN A 145 0.09 -3.88 -3.48
CA ASN A 145 1.22 -4.73 -3.16
C ASN A 145 2.28 -3.92 -2.39
N SER A 146 3.49 -4.44 -2.28
CA SER A 146 4.62 -3.83 -1.57
C SER A 146 5.19 -2.57 -2.24
N THR A 147 4.67 -2.13 -3.39
CA THR A 147 5.05 -0.88 -4.03
C THR A 147 4.34 0.31 -3.40
N ASN A 148 5.07 1.42 -3.20
CA ASN A 148 4.51 2.69 -2.72
C ASN A 148 3.77 3.44 -3.84
N ASP A 149 2.84 2.76 -4.49
CA ASP A 149 2.10 3.29 -5.62
C ASP A 149 0.92 4.17 -5.17
N THR A 150 0.53 5.10 -6.04
CA THR A 150 -0.74 5.82 -5.87
C THR A 150 -1.85 4.99 -6.49
N HIS A 151 -2.67 4.38 -5.64
CA HIS A 151 -3.74 3.49 -6.06
C HIS A 151 -5.00 4.27 -6.42
N ILE A 152 -5.26 5.36 -5.70
CA ILE A 152 -6.50 6.14 -5.84
C ILE A 152 -6.18 7.63 -5.89
N SER A 153 -6.87 8.32 -6.78
CA SER A 153 -6.91 9.78 -6.82
C SER A 153 -8.27 10.28 -6.38
N LEU A 154 -8.29 11.17 -5.39
CA LEU A 154 -9.48 11.89 -4.95
C LEU A 154 -9.50 13.27 -5.58
N PHE A 155 -10.65 13.66 -6.12
CA PHE A 155 -10.86 14.93 -6.81
C PHE A 155 -11.78 15.85 -6.01
N PHE A 156 -11.46 17.14 -6.07
CA PHE A 156 -12.15 18.20 -5.34
C PHE A 156 -12.39 19.41 -6.26
N ILE A 157 -13.58 20.01 -6.21
CA ILE A 157 -13.99 21.14 -7.09
C ILE A 157 -13.66 22.53 -6.51
N TYR A 158 -13.22 22.62 -5.25
CA TYR A 158 -12.96 23.89 -4.55
C TYR A 158 -11.65 24.54 -4.95
#